data_AF-A0A7L4TIT3-F1
#
_entry.id   AF-A0A7L4TIT3-F1
#
_cell.length_a   1.000
_cell.length_b   1.000
_cell.length_c   1.000
_cell.angle_alpha   90.00
_cell.angle_beta   90.00
_cell.angle_gamma   90.00
#
_symmetry.space_group_name_H-M   'P 1'
#
loop_
_entity.id
_entity.type
_entity.pdbx_description
1 polymer ?
#
loop_
_entity_poly.entity_id
_entity_poly.type
_entity_poly.pdbx_seq_one_letter_code
_entity_poly.pdbx_strand_id
1 'polypeptide(L)'
;PVDLEPYNPIDLCGTGGDGKDTFNISTLSSFVTAGAGVKVTKHGNYGVSSSCGSSNVMEYLGIKFSNEKDFLEKSIDEAGICFLHAALFHPAMKKVAPIRRNLGVKIFFNMLGPMVNPAFPRNQVVGVFNLELARMYGYLYQKTD
;
A
#
# COMPACT_ATOMS: atom_id res chain seq x y z
N PRO A 1 13.89 4.21 -0.59
CA PRO A 1 13.61 3.37 0.60
C PRO A 1 13.51 4.26 1.82
N VAL A 2 12.57 3.99 2.73
CA VAL A 2 12.42 4.70 4.01
C VAL A 2 12.74 3.70 5.10
N ASP A 3 13.61 4.07 6.03
CA ASP A 3 13.90 3.21 7.17
C ASP A 3 12.84 3.42 8.25
N LEU A 4 11.94 2.44 8.39
CA LEU A 4 10.96 2.36 9.47
C LEU A 4 11.08 1.03 10.23
N GLU A 5 12.18 0.30 10.05
CA GLU A 5 12.41 -0.98 10.73
C GLU A 5 12.34 -0.87 12.26
N PRO A 6 12.85 0.19 12.92
CA PRO A 6 12.77 0.34 14.39
C PRO A 6 11.35 0.28 14.96
N TYR A 7 10.34 0.56 14.14
CA TYR A 7 8.93 0.53 14.54
C TYR A 7 8.28 -0.85 14.42
N ASN A 8 8.96 -1.83 13.83
CA ASN A 8 8.42 -3.14 13.45
C ASN A 8 7.00 -3.06 12.82
N PRO A 9 6.81 -2.26 11.77
CA PRO A 9 5.48 -1.95 11.30
C PRO A 9 4.85 -3.10 10.48
N ILE A 10 3.53 -3.05 10.37
CA ILE A 10 2.75 -3.90 9.46
C ILE A 10 2.16 -3.09 8.30
N ASP A 11 2.11 -3.66 7.10
CA ASP A 11 1.33 -3.11 5.98
C ASP A 11 0.03 -3.90 5.78
N LEU A 12 -1.05 -3.18 5.52
CA LEU A 12 -2.36 -3.75 5.20
C LEU A 12 -2.81 -3.16 3.86
N CYS A 13 -2.55 -3.89 2.79
CA CYS A 13 -2.78 -3.43 1.44
C CYS A 13 -3.35 -4.55 0.56
N GLY A 14 -3.68 -4.21 -0.68
CA GLY A 14 -4.16 -5.19 -1.63
C GLY A 14 -3.74 -4.86 -3.04
N THR A 15 -3.77 -5.85 -3.90
CA THR A 15 -3.42 -5.70 -5.33
C THR A 15 -4.44 -4.86 -6.09
N GLY A 16 -5.66 -4.73 -5.54
CA GLY A 16 -6.82 -4.21 -6.25
C GLY A 16 -7.22 -5.11 -7.43
N GLY A 17 -8.19 -4.66 -8.23
CA GLY A 17 -8.60 -5.34 -9.45
C GLY A 17 -9.54 -6.54 -9.27
N ASP A 18 -10.20 -6.66 -8.11
CA ASP A 18 -11.26 -7.66 -7.88
C ASP A 18 -12.62 -7.25 -8.46
N GLY A 19 -12.78 -5.98 -8.85
CA GLY A 19 -13.99 -5.45 -9.47
C GLY A 19 -15.19 -5.35 -8.53
N LYS A 20 -14.98 -5.46 -7.21
CA LYS A 20 -16.07 -5.50 -6.22
C LYS A 20 -16.54 -4.12 -5.75
N ASP A 21 -15.79 -3.06 -6.08
CA ASP A 21 -16.05 -1.65 -5.69
C ASP A 21 -16.52 -1.50 -4.24
N THR A 22 -15.89 -2.24 -3.32
CA THR A 22 -16.17 -2.12 -1.89
C THR A 22 -15.55 -0.85 -1.34
N PHE A 23 -16.01 -0.41 -0.17
CA PHE A 23 -15.33 0.65 0.57
C PHE A 23 -13.87 0.24 0.91
N ASN A 24 -13.07 1.22 1.34
CA ASN A 24 -11.63 1.08 1.58
C ASN A 24 -11.31 0.27 2.86
N ILE A 25 -11.66 -1.02 2.87
CA ILE A 25 -11.51 -1.94 4.01
C ILE A 25 -10.07 -1.93 4.54
N SER A 26 -9.07 -2.08 3.67
CA SER A 26 -7.66 -2.11 4.10
C SER A 26 -7.21 -0.80 4.75
N THR A 27 -7.77 0.34 4.34
CA THR A 27 -7.49 1.65 4.95
C THR A 27 -8.11 1.73 6.33
N LEU A 28 -9.37 1.31 6.49
CA LEU A 28 -10.01 1.25 7.80
C LEU A 28 -9.28 0.28 8.74
N SER A 29 -8.93 -0.91 8.27
CA SER A 29 -8.16 -1.90 9.05
C SER A 29 -6.82 -1.33 9.51
N SER A 30 -6.18 -0.46 8.73
CA SER A 30 -4.93 0.20 9.11
C SER A 30 -5.13 1.12 10.31
N PHE A 31 -6.20 1.92 10.33
CA PHE A 31 -6.52 2.77 11.48
C PHE A 31 -6.88 1.95 12.73
N VAL A 32 -7.67 0.89 12.58
CA VAL A 32 -8.00 -0.01 13.70
C VAL A 32 -6.75 -0.67 14.28
N THR A 33 -5.83 -1.12 13.41
CA THR A 33 -4.56 -1.74 13.81
C THR A 33 -3.67 -0.76 14.57
N ALA A 34 -3.55 0.47 14.06
CA ALA A 34 -2.82 1.55 14.74
C ALA A 34 -3.45 1.90 16.10
N GLY A 35 -4.78 1.98 16.17
CA GLY A 35 -5.52 2.20 17.42
C GLY A 35 -5.37 1.08 18.44
N ALA A 36 -5.05 -0.14 18.00
CA ALA A 36 -4.71 -1.27 18.86
C ALA A 36 -3.24 -1.25 19.36
N GLY A 37 -2.45 -0.23 19.00
CA GLY A 37 -1.07 -0.06 19.43
C GLY A 37 -0.03 -0.69 18.51
N VAL A 38 -0.43 -1.31 17.40
CA VAL A 38 0.49 -1.89 16.41
C VAL A 38 0.88 -0.82 15.40
N LYS A 39 2.18 -0.62 15.19
CA LYS A 39 2.67 0.39 14.24
C LYS A 39 2.35 -0.01 12.79
N VAL A 40 1.83 0.92 12.00
CA VAL A 40 1.38 0.66 10.63
C VAL A 40 2.17 1.48 9.62
N THR A 41 2.63 0.83 8.56
CA THR A 41 3.21 1.48 7.38
C THR A 41 2.36 1.15 6.15
N LYS A 42 1.31 1.95 5.92
CA LYS A 42 0.33 1.65 4.88
C LYS A 42 0.84 2.12 3.53
N HIS A 43 1.09 1.19 2.60
CA HIS A 43 1.32 1.55 1.20
C HIS A 43 0.00 1.72 0.46
N GLY A 44 -0.19 2.87 -0.18
CA GLY A 44 -1.46 3.23 -0.79
C GLY A 44 -1.33 4.01 -2.08
N ASN A 45 -2.36 3.91 -2.92
CA ASN A 45 -2.42 4.62 -4.19
C ASN A 45 -3.85 5.12 -4.48
N TYR A 46 -3.97 5.94 -5.52
CA TYR A 46 -5.28 6.26 -6.10
C TYR A 46 -5.92 5.02 -6.71
N GLY A 47 -7.25 5.05 -6.85
CA GLY A 47 -8.02 3.97 -7.45
C GLY A 47 -7.52 3.61 -8.84
N VAL A 48 -7.13 2.36 -9.05
CA VAL A 48 -6.75 1.82 -10.38
C VAL A 48 -7.95 1.11 -11.04
N SER A 49 -8.83 0.54 -10.23
CA SER A 49 -9.99 -0.26 -10.65
C SER A 49 -11.26 0.05 -9.86
N SER A 50 -11.14 0.67 -8.69
CA SER A 50 -12.25 1.23 -7.92
C SER A 50 -12.39 2.73 -8.21
N SER A 51 -13.57 3.26 -7.93
CA SER A 51 -13.85 4.71 -8.00
C SER A 51 -13.04 5.52 -6.97
N CYS A 52 -12.69 4.90 -5.84
CA CYS A 52 -11.99 5.53 -4.72
C CYS A 52 -10.90 4.60 -4.17
N GLY A 53 -9.64 5.02 -4.25
CA GLY A 53 -8.51 4.32 -3.65
C GLY A 53 -8.14 4.86 -2.26
N SER A 54 -7.19 4.20 -1.61
CA SER A 54 -6.77 4.59 -0.26
C SER A 54 -6.23 6.03 -0.21
N SER A 55 -5.51 6.47 -1.25
CA SER A 55 -5.01 7.85 -1.31
C SER A 55 -6.13 8.87 -1.46
N ASN A 56 -7.24 8.54 -2.14
CA ASN A 56 -8.39 9.44 -2.22
C ASN A 56 -9.03 9.64 -0.84
N VAL A 57 -9.15 8.57 -0.04
CA VAL A 57 -9.67 8.65 1.34
C VAL A 57 -8.77 9.52 2.21
N MET A 58 -7.46 9.29 2.19
CA MET A 58 -6.52 10.05 3.03
C MET A 58 -6.51 11.54 2.67
N GLU A 59 -6.52 11.86 1.37
CA GLU A 59 -6.57 13.25 0.88
C GLU A 59 -7.89 13.93 1.27
N TYR A 60 -9.02 13.24 1.14
CA TYR A 60 -10.32 13.74 1.57
C TYR A 60 -10.36 14.03 3.09
N LEU A 61 -9.68 13.22 3.89
CA LEU A 61 -9.52 13.43 5.33
C LEU A 61 -8.49 14.53 5.68
N GLY A 62 -7.93 15.22 4.68
CA GLY A 62 -7.04 16.37 4.87
C GLY A 62 -5.56 16.04 4.96
N ILE A 63 -5.15 14.80 4.69
CA ILE A 63 -3.73 14.42 4.69
C ILE A 63 -3.03 15.01 3.47
N LYS A 64 -1.96 15.76 3.72
CA LYS A 64 -0.98 16.13 2.69
C LYS A 64 0.11 15.06 2.66
N PHE A 65 0.26 14.38 1.53
CA PHE A 65 1.29 13.36 1.37
C PHE A 65 2.70 13.96 1.36
N SER A 66 3.64 13.26 1.97
CA SER A 66 5.06 13.60 1.99
C SER A 66 5.88 12.33 1.87
N ASN A 67 7.10 12.46 1.36
CA ASN A 67 8.15 11.43 1.39
C ASN A 67 9.35 11.86 2.24
N GLU A 68 9.24 12.98 2.97
CA GLU A 68 10.25 13.47 3.89
C GLU A 68 10.32 12.58 5.13
N LYS A 69 11.54 12.14 5.48
CA LYS A 69 11.77 11.18 6.57
C LYS A 69 11.12 11.63 7.89
N ASP A 70 11.41 12.85 8.32
CA ASP A 70 10.92 13.40 9.60
C ASP A 70 9.39 13.42 9.68
N PHE A 71 8.70 13.65 8.56
CA PHE A 71 7.23 13.61 8.51
C PHE A 71 6.71 12.19 8.72
N LEU A 72 7.35 11.21 8.10
CA LEU A 72 6.94 9.80 8.16
C LEU A 72 7.20 9.21 9.55
N GLU A 73 8.37 9.49 10.13
CA GLU A 73 8.73 9.08 11.50
C GLU A 73 7.77 9.72 12.51
N LYS A 74 7.53 11.03 12.41
CA LYS A 74 6.57 11.72 13.27
C LYS A 74 5.16 11.12 13.17
N SER A 75 4.71 10.79 11.95
CA SER A 75 3.38 10.19 11.74
C SER A 75 3.24 8.84 12.45
N ILE A 76 4.23 7.95 12.30
CA ILE A 76 4.18 6.63 12.94
C ILE A 76 4.38 6.71 14.45
N ASP A 77 5.15 7.68 14.94
CA ASP A 77 5.36 7.94 16.37
C ASP A 77 4.08 8.42 17.05
N GLU A 78 3.51 9.53 16.55
CA GLU A 78 2.38 10.22 17.19
C GLU A 78 1.03 9.54 16.92
N ALA A 79 0.80 9.08 15.68
CA ALA A 79 -0.48 8.50 15.28
C ALA A 79 -0.48 6.97 15.22
N GLY A 80 0.68 6.32 15.36
CA GLY A 80 0.81 4.86 15.19
C GLY A 80 0.74 4.39 13.73
N ILE A 81 0.55 5.30 12.78
CA ILE A 81 0.41 5.00 11.36
C ILE A 81 1.13 6.03 10.50
N CYS A 82 1.89 5.54 9.53
CA CYS A 82 2.43 6.32 8.43
C CYS A 82 1.80 5.87 7.11
N PHE A 83 1.41 6.82 6.26
CA PHE A 83 0.85 6.55 4.94
C PHE A 83 1.87 6.85 3.85
N LEU A 84 2.21 5.82 3.08
CA LEU A 84 3.18 5.89 1.99
C LEU A 84 2.42 6.00 0.66
N HIS A 85 2.33 7.23 0.15
CA HIS A 85 1.67 7.48 -1.14
C HIS A 85 2.56 7.01 -2.31
N ALA A 86 2.16 5.94 -2.99
CA ALA A 86 2.96 5.25 -4.00
C ALA A 86 3.57 6.18 -5.07
N ALA A 87 2.86 7.23 -5.50
CA ALA A 87 3.36 8.14 -6.53
C ALA A 87 4.58 8.98 -6.09
N LEU A 88 4.77 9.22 -4.79
CA LEU A 88 5.94 9.92 -4.26
C LEU A 88 7.17 9.02 -4.17
N PHE A 89 6.97 7.70 -3.99
CA PHE A 89 8.06 6.74 -3.81
C PHE A 89 8.46 5.99 -5.08
N HIS A 90 7.56 5.94 -6.07
CA HIS A 90 7.80 5.25 -7.34
C HIS A 90 7.63 6.18 -8.54
N PRO A 91 8.41 7.27 -8.66
CA PRO A 91 8.25 8.26 -9.74
C PRO A 91 8.45 7.64 -11.14
N ALA A 92 9.26 6.57 -11.24
CA ALA A 92 9.43 5.82 -12.49
C ALA A 92 8.11 5.23 -13.02
N MET A 93 7.17 4.89 -12.13
CA MET A 93 5.86 4.35 -12.51
C MET A 93 5.01 5.36 -13.30
N LYS A 94 5.26 6.67 -13.13
CA LYS A 94 4.60 7.72 -13.93
C LYS A 94 4.88 7.57 -15.43
N LYS A 95 6.07 7.10 -15.80
CA LYS A 95 6.46 6.85 -17.20
C LYS A 95 5.72 5.65 -17.80
N VAL A 96 5.34 4.67 -16.96
CA VAL A 96 4.69 3.42 -17.38
C VAL A 96 3.16 3.54 -17.38
N ALA A 97 2.60 4.52 -16.66
CA ALA A 97 1.15 4.70 -16.53
C ALA A 97 0.40 4.84 -17.88
N PRO A 98 0.88 5.62 -18.88
CA PRO A 98 0.21 5.70 -20.19
C PRO A 98 0.18 4.37 -20.92
N ILE A 99 1.30 3.62 -20.87
CA ILE A 99 1.42 2.30 -21.51
C ILE A 99 0.44 1.32 -20.88
N ARG A 100 0.36 1.29 -19.54
CA ARG A 100 -0.62 0.47 -18.81
C ARG A 100 -2.05 0.79 -19.20
N ARG A 101 -2.39 2.08 -19.32
CA ARG A 101 -3.75 2.51 -19.70
C ARG A 101 -4.09 2.07 -21.13
N ASN A 102 -3.15 2.19 -22.07
CA ASN A 102 -3.35 1.76 -23.45
C ASN A 102 -3.48 0.23 -23.60
N LEU A 103 -2.78 -0.55 -22.78
CA LEU A 103 -2.89 -2.01 -22.81
C LEU A 103 -4.24 -2.52 -22.32
N GLY A 104 -4.88 -1.85 -21.36
CA GLY A 104 -6.22 -2.21 -20.86
C GLY A 104 -6.34 -3.57 -20.16
N VAL A 105 -5.24 -4.31 -20.02
CA VAL A 105 -5.19 -5.63 -19.39
C VAL A 105 -4.38 -5.60 -18.10
N LYS A 106 -4.66 -6.54 -17.20
CA LYS A 106 -3.86 -6.75 -15.98
C LYS A 106 -2.48 -7.27 -16.37
N ILE A 107 -1.43 -6.63 -15.85
CA ILE A 107 -0.03 -7.02 -16.09
C ILE A 107 0.71 -7.13 -14.76
N PHE A 108 1.98 -7.57 -14.80
CA PHE A 108 2.77 -7.83 -13.59
C PHE A 108 2.80 -6.64 -12.59
N PHE A 109 2.69 -5.39 -13.07
CA PHE A 109 2.63 -4.21 -12.20
C PHE A 109 1.42 -4.18 -11.25
N ASN A 110 0.32 -4.86 -11.57
CA ASN A 110 -0.82 -5.02 -10.67
C ASN A 110 -0.48 -5.90 -9.45
N MET A 111 0.51 -6.77 -9.58
CA MET A 111 1.01 -7.62 -8.50
C MET A 111 2.07 -6.91 -7.66
N LEU A 112 2.73 -5.88 -8.17
CA LEU A 112 3.86 -5.28 -7.46
C LEU A 112 3.45 -4.38 -6.29
N GLY A 113 2.25 -3.80 -6.30
CA GLY A 113 1.83 -2.77 -5.33
C GLY A 113 2.16 -3.12 -3.87
N PRO A 114 1.68 -4.26 -3.35
CA PRO A 114 2.01 -4.74 -2.00
C PRO A 114 3.48 -5.10 -1.79
N MET A 115 4.20 -5.53 -2.83
CA MET A 115 5.58 -6.00 -2.73
C MET A 115 6.62 -4.88 -2.72
N VAL A 116 6.23 -3.67 -3.11
CA VAL A 116 7.15 -2.53 -3.28
C VAL A 116 6.93 -1.43 -2.24
N ASN A 117 6.29 -1.75 -1.11
CA ASN A 117 6.22 -0.81 0.01
C ASN A 117 7.64 -0.29 0.32
N PRO A 118 7.89 1.03 0.24
CA PRO A 118 9.24 1.58 0.32
C PRO A 118 9.89 1.44 1.70
N ALA A 119 9.11 1.05 2.73
CA ALA A 119 9.59 0.72 4.06
C ALA A 119 9.93 -0.77 4.26
N PHE A 120 9.68 -1.63 3.27
CA PHE A 120 9.95 -3.08 3.31
C PHE A 120 9.57 -3.74 4.66
N PRO A 121 8.30 -3.59 5.13
CA PRO A 121 7.89 -4.14 6.40
C PRO A 121 7.98 -5.67 6.39
N ARG A 122 8.45 -6.24 7.51
CA ARG A 122 8.49 -7.70 7.71
C ARG A 122 7.08 -8.31 7.85
N ASN A 123 6.13 -7.51 8.33
CA ASN A 123 4.76 -7.95 8.54
C ASN A 123 3.84 -7.37 7.45
N GLN A 124 3.05 -8.22 6.79
CA GLN A 124 2.08 -7.78 5.79
C GLN A 124 0.79 -8.60 5.85
N VAL A 125 -0.36 -7.93 5.69
CA VAL A 125 -1.64 -8.57 5.36
C VAL A 125 -2.02 -8.13 3.95
N VAL A 126 -1.90 -9.04 2.98
CA VAL A 126 -2.10 -8.71 1.56
C VAL A 126 -3.37 -9.36 1.02
N GLY A 127 -4.30 -8.51 0.58
CA GLY A 127 -5.45 -8.93 -0.22
C GLY A 127 -5.09 -9.08 -1.70
N VAL A 128 -5.41 -10.23 -2.30
CA VAL A 128 -5.19 -10.51 -3.73
C VAL A 128 -6.52 -10.75 -4.45
N PHE A 129 -6.61 -10.38 -5.73
CA PHE A 129 -7.88 -10.43 -6.47
C PHE A 129 -8.30 -11.84 -6.93
N ASN A 130 -7.40 -12.82 -6.93
CA ASN A 130 -7.72 -14.22 -7.25
C ASN A 130 -6.78 -15.22 -6.55
N LEU A 131 -7.16 -16.50 -6.56
CA LEU A 131 -6.40 -17.58 -5.89
C LEU A 131 -5.08 -17.92 -6.59
N GLU A 132 -5.00 -17.73 -7.90
CA GLU A 132 -3.75 -17.95 -8.64
C GLU A 132 -2.65 -17.00 -8.16
N LEU A 133 -2.99 -15.71 -8.04
CA LEU A 133 -2.09 -14.71 -7.50
C LEU A 133 -1.77 -14.98 -6.03
N ALA A 134 -2.75 -15.44 -5.25
CA ALA A 134 -2.52 -15.86 -3.85
C ALA A 134 -1.42 -16.91 -3.74
N ARG A 135 -1.44 -17.92 -4.62
CA ARG A 135 -0.41 -18.98 -4.64
C ARG A 135 0.95 -18.42 -5.04
N MET A 136 1.01 -17.50 -5.99
CA MET A 136 2.27 -16.85 -6.38
C MET A 136 2.86 -16.03 -5.22
N TYR A 137 2.03 -15.24 -4.52
CA TYR A 137 2.45 -14.53 -3.31
C TYR A 137 2.97 -15.49 -2.24
N GLY A 138 2.22 -16.55 -1.94
CA GLY A 138 2.64 -17.57 -0.96
C GLY A 138 3.97 -18.22 -1.33
N TYR A 139 4.23 -18.47 -2.61
CA TYR A 139 5.51 -18.99 -3.09
C TYR A 139 6.66 -17.99 -2.96
N LEU A 140 6.41 -16.70 -3.25
CA LEU A 140 7.44 -15.66 -3.18
C LEU A 140 7.87 -15.35 -1.74
N TYR A 141 6.91 -15.34 -0.81
CA TYR A 141 7.15 -15.06 0.61
C TYR A 141 7.44 -16.33 1.44
N GLN A 142 7.57 -17.49 0.80
CA GLN A 142 7.83 -18.75 1.50
C GLN A 142 9.22 -18.83 2.14
N LYS A 143 10.16 -18.00 1.66
CA LYS A 143 11.58 -17.96 2.10
C LYS A 143 11.95 -16.66 2.82
N THR A 144 10.98 -15.80 3.07
CA THR A 144 11.18 -14.60 3.89
C THR A 144 10.89 -14.98 5.34
N ASP A 145 11.90 -14.87 6.20
CA ASP A 145 11.80 -15.11 7.64
C ASP A 145 10.94 -14.05 8.34
#